data_AF-A0AAW8FID6-F1
#
_entry.id   AF-A0AAW8FID6-F1
#
_cell.length_a   1.000
_cell.length_b   1.000
_cell.length_c   1.000
_cell.angle_alpha   90.00
_cell.angle_beta   90.00
_cell.angle_gamma   90.00
#
_symmetry.space_group_name_H-M   'P 1'
#
loop_
_entity.id
_entity.type
_entity.pdbx_description
1 polymer ?
#
loop_
_entity_poly.entity_id
_entity_poly.type
_entity_poly.pdbx_seq_one_letter_code
_entity_poly.pdbx_strand_id
1 'polypeptide(L)'
;MESLDGRHLHPLVFARDGSAVQASGEPERPFGYPASCFVTGTVGGTAVPCLSAEQQVYFHQGYEPSERDRHDMAQLRRVFGIATHF
;
A
#
# COMPACT_ATOMS: atom_id res chain seq x y z
N MET A 1 9.90 -10.20 9.42
CA MET A 1 9.80 -11.67 9.55
C MET A 1 9.19 -12.17 8.25
N GLU A 2 10.01 -12.60 7.32
CA GLU A 2 9.53 -13.17 6.04
C GLU A 2 8.92 -14.55 6.32
N SER A 3 7.72 -14.80 5.79
CA SER A 3 7.14 -16.14 5.88
C SER A 3 7.78 -17.05 4.83
N LEU A 4 7.92 -18.33 5.18
CA LEU A 4 8.59 -19.35 4.36
C LEU A 4 7.84 -19.67 3.05
N ASP A 5 6.65 -19.11 2.88
CA ASP A 5 5.74 -19.28 1.75
C ASP A 5 5.60 -18.01 0.88
N GLY A 6 6.50 -17.03 1.04
CA GLY A 6 6.58 -15.83 0.20
C GLY A 6 5.45 -14.81 0.43
N ARG A 7 4.63 -15.02 1.46
CA ARG A 7 3.53 -14.12 1.84
C ARG A 7 3.99 -13.13 2.90
N HIS A 8 3.93 -11.85 2.57
CA HIS A 8 4.22 -10.78 3.50
C HIS A 8 2.91 -10.34 4.17
N LEU A 9 2.80 -10.58 5.47
CA LEU A 9 1.64 -10.19 6.27
C LEU A 9 2.01 -8.99 7.13
N HIS A 10 1.11 -8.00 7.13
CA HIS A 10 1.29 -6.72 7.79
C HIS A 10 0.12 -6.50 8.76
N PRO A 11 0.29 -6.79 10.06
CA PRO A 11 -0.78 -6.58 11.04
C PRO A 11 -1.11 -5.10 11.20
N LEU A 12 -2.40 -4.77 11.16
CA LEU A 12 -2.92 -3.42 11.35
C LEU A 12 -3.85 -3.37 12.57
N VAL A 13 -3.78 -2.29 13.34
CA VAL A 13 -4.75 -1.97 14.39
C VAL A 13 -5.68 -0.88 13.87
N PHE A 14 -6.96 -1.23 13.72
CA PHE A 14 -7.99 -0.31 13.24
C PHE A 14 -8.59 0.51 14.38
N ALA A 15 -8.78 1.81 14.11
CA ALA A 15 -9.54 2.72 14.96
C ALA A 15 -11.02 2.72 14.56
N ARG A 16 -11.86 3.34 15.40
CA ARG A 16 -13.32 3.40 15.17
C ARG A 16 -13.71 4.19 13.92
N ASP A 17 -12.87 5.13 13.48
CA ASP A 17 -13.09 5.95 12.28
C ASP A 17 -12.67 5.24 10.98
N GLY A 18 -12.20 3.98 11.08
CA GLY A 18 -11.74 3.18 9.94
C GLY A 18 -10.30 3.42 9.54
N SER A 19 -9.61 4.39 10.16
CA SER A 19 -8.16 4.51 10.00
C SER A 19 -7.45 3.35 10.69
N ALA A 20 -6.19 3.11 10.34
CA ALA A 20 -5.39 2.08 10.99
C ALA A 20 -3.94 2.52 11.18
N VAL A 21 -3.26 1.82 12.08
CA VAL A 21 -1.82 1.95 12.29
C VAL A 21 -1.14 0.60 12.18
N GLN A 22 0.06 0.61 11.62
CA GLN A 22 0.99 -0.51 11.62
C GLN A 22 2.19 -0.16 12.52
N ALA A 23 2.57 -1.08 13.40
CA ALA A 23 3.81 -0.93 14.15
C ALA A 23 5.02 -0.90 13.19
N SER A 24 5.93 0.05 13.41
CA SER A 24 7.21 0.12 12.70
C SER A 24 8.35 -0.38 13.60
N GLY A 25 9.58 -0.32 13.11
CA GLY A 25 10.78 -0.58 13.93
C GLY A 25 11.05 0.51 14.98
N GLU A 26 10.37 1.66 14.87
CA GLU A 26 10.48 2.78 15.81
C GLU A 26 9.10 2.96 16.50
N PRO A 27 8.96 2.61 17.80
CA PRO A 27 7.66 2.60 18.48
C PRO A 27 6.87 3.92 18.39
N GLU A 28 7.58 5.05 18.39
CA GLU A 28 7.00 6.40 18.33
C GLU A 28 6.59 6.83 16.91
N ARG A 29 6.81 5.99 15.89
CA ARG A 29 6.59 6.32 14.48
C ARG A 29 5.91 5.17 13.73
N PRO A 30 4.66 4.83 14.09
CA PRO A 30 3.90 3.84 13.33
C PRO A 30 3.60 4.33 11.91
N PHE A 31 3.37 3.41 10.98
CA PHE A 31 2.83 3.76 9.67
C PHE A 31 1.33 3.99 9.79
N GLY A 32 0.88 5.18 9.37
CA GLY A 32 -0.53 5.54 9.36
C GLY A 32 -1.23 5.16 8.06
N TYR A 33 -2.47 4.70 8.19
CA TYR A 33 -3.37 4.35 7.09
C TYR A 33 -4.67 5.14 7.27
N PRO A 34 -4.93 6.19 6.47
CA PRO A 34 -6.20 6.90 6.54
C PRO A 34 -7.35 5.97 6.12
N ALA A 35 -8.54 6.14 6.68
CA ALA A 35 -9.69 5.28 6.35
C ALA A 35 -9.97 5.22 4.83
N SER A 36 -9.75 6.34 4.13
CA SER A 36 -9.92 6.45 2.68
C SER A 36 -8.97 5.59 1.85
N CYS A 37 -7.87 5.08 2.42
CA CYS A 37 -6.97 4.21 1.66
C CYS A 37 -7.46 2.77 1.55
N PHE A 38 -8.42 2.34 2.38
CA PHE A 38 -9.00 1.00 2.29
C PHE A 38 -10.17 1.01 1.31
N VAL A 39 -9.94 0.43 0.14
CA VAL A 39 -10.90 0.43 -0.97
C VAL A 39 -11.15 -0.99 -1.46
N THR A 40 -12.00 -1.14 -2.47
CA THR A 40 -12.27 -2.42 -3.14
C THR A 40 -11.89 -2.31 -4.61
N GLY A 41 -11.06 -3.23 -5.09
CA GLY A 41 -10.73 -3.43 -6.50
C GLY A 41 -11.30 -4.75 -7.02
N THR A 42 -10.91 -5.13 -8.24
CA THR A 42 -11.38 -6.37 -8.89
C THR A 42 -10.21 -7.13 -9.52
N VAL A 43 -10.11 -8.44 -9.27
CA VAL A 43 -9.15 -9.35 -9.92
C VAL A 43 -9.94 -10.49 -10.59
N GLY A 44 -9.83 -10.62 -11.90
CA GLY A 44 -10.56 -11.67 -12.65
C GLY A 44 -12.08 -11.64 -12.45
N GLY A 45 -12.67 -10.45 -12.30
CA GLY A 45 -14.10 -10.27 -12.00
C GLY A 45 -14.48 -10.45 -10.52
N THR A 46 -13.55 -10.84 -9.65
CA THR A 46 -13.79 -11.01 -8.20
C THR A 46 -13.42 -9.74 -7.45
N ALA A 47 -14.31 -9.23 -6.59
CA ALA A 47 -14.04 -8.08 -5.73
C ALA A 47 -13.02 -8.42 -4.64
N VAL A 48 -12.01 -7.57 -4.43
CA VAL A 48 -10.92 -7.77 -3.48
C VAL A 48 -10.68 -6.48 -2.68
N PRO A 49 -10.67 -6.54 -1.33
CA PRO A 49 -10.23 -5.41 -0.51
C PRO A 49 -8.75 -5.11 -0.76
N CYS A 50 -8.40 -3.86 -1.01
CA CYS A 50 -7.04 -3.44 -1.32
C CYS A 50 -6.75 -2.02 -0.86
N LEU A 51 -5.47 -1.63 -0.89
CA LEU A 51 -5.08 -0.23 -0.73
C LEU A 51 -5.37 0.57 -2.00
N SER A 52 -5.72 1.84 -1.83
CA SER A 52 -5.94 2.77 -2.94
C SER A 52 -4.66 2.99 -3.75
N ALA A 53 -4.82 3.47 -4.99
CA ALA A 53 -3.68 3.76 -5.86
C ALA A 53 -2.75 4.82 -5.23
N GLU A 54 -3.32 5.85 -4.61
CA GLU A 54 -2.57 6.90 -3.91
C GLU A 54 -1.76 6.34 -2.74
N GLN A 55 -2.32 5.39 -1.98
CA GLN A 55 -1.60 4.77 -0.87
C GLN A 55 -0.47 3.85 -1.36
N GLN A 56 -0.67 3.16 -2.49
CA GLN A 56 0.39 2.37 -3.11
C GLN A 56 1.55 3.26 -3.56
N VAL A 57 1.26 4.41 -4.19
CA VAL A 57 2.29 5.40 -4.54
C VAL A 57 2.99 5.91 -3.28
N TYR A 58 2.24 6.33 -2.26
CA TYR A 58 2.80 6.89 -1.02
C TYR A 58 3.78 5.93 -0.32
N PHE A 59 3.56 4.61 -0.39
CA PHE A 59 4.49 3.64 0.20
C PHE A 59 5.75 3.36 -0.65
N HIS A 60 5.80 3.81 -1.91
CA HIS A 60 6.98 3.70 -2.78
C HIS A 60 7.88 4.95 -2.68
N GLN A 61 8.26 5.29 -1.45
CA GLN A 61 9.13 6.44 -1.16
C GLN A 61 10.23 6.07 -0.15
N GLY A 62 11.35 6.79 -0.20
CA GLY A 62 12.45 6.66 0.78
C GLY A 62 13.45 5.54 0.50
N TYR A 63 13.41 4.91 -0.69
CA TYR A 63 14.39 3.93 -1.15
C TYR A 63 14.67 4.10 -2.66
N GLU A 64 15.80 3.55 -3.14
CA GLU A 64 16.11 3.53 -4.58
C GLU A 64 15.22 2.50 -5.29
N PRO A 65 14.39 2.90 -6.26
CA PRO A 65 13.41 2.01 -6.85
C PRO A 65 14.03 1.00 -7.82
N SER A 66 13.57 -0.23 -7.72
CA SER A 66 13.85 -1.30 -8.67
C SER A 66 13.15 -1.05 -10.01
N GLU A 67 13.50 -1.82 -11.04
CA GLU A 67 12.80 -1.79 -12.32
C GLU A 67 11.31 -2.16 -12.19
N ARG A 68 10.99 -3.06 -11.25
CA ARG A 68 9.61 -3.46 -10.96
C ARG A 68 8.83 -2.30 -10.36
N ASP A 69 9.41 -1.59 -9.39
CA ASP A 69 8.77 -0.42 -8.79
C ASP A 69 8.45 0.64 -9.85
N ARG A 70 9.39 0.91 -10.76
CA ARG A 70 9.19 1.87 -11.87
C ARG A 70 8.11 1.40 -12.83
N HIS A 71 8.06 0.11 -13.15
CA HIS A 71 7.00 -0.46 -13.97
C HIS A 71 5.61 -0.28 -13.31
N ASP A 72 5.49 -0.64 -12.03
CA ASP A 72 4.24 -0.57 -11.29
C ASP A 72 3.76 0.89 -11.16
N MET A 73 4.67 1.84 -10.87
CA MET A 73 4.34 3.28 -10.86
C MET A 73 3.84 3.77 -12.22
N ALA A 74 4.45 3.35 -13.33
CA ALA A 74 3.96 3.70 -14.67
C ALA A 74 2.55 3.15 -14.95
N GLN A 75 2.22 1.95 -14.45
CA GLN A 75 0.85 1.41 -14.57
C GLN A 75 -0.15 2.21 -13.74
N LEU A 76 0.18 2.54 -12.49
CA LEU A 76 -0.70 3.36 -11.63
C LEU A 76 -0.98 4.73 -12.27
N ARG A 77 0.06 5.40 -12.79
CA ARG A 77 -0.08 6.67 -13.52
C ARG A 77 -1.02 6.54 -14.70
N ARG A 78 -0.82 5.51 -15.53
CA ARG A 78 -1.59 5.29 -16.76
C ARG A 78 -3.07 5.00 -16.49
N VAL A 79 -3.37 4.17 -15.49
CA VAL A 79 -4.74 3.70 -15.22
C VAL A 79 -5.54 4.70 -14.40
N PHE A 80 -4.93 5.32 -13.39
CA PHE A 80 -5.63 6.18 -12.44
C PHE A 80 -5.42 7.69 -12.69
N GLY A 81 -4.50 8.07 -13.58
CA GLY A 81 -4.21 9.48 -13.85
C GLY A 81 -3.56 10.22 -12.67
N ILE A 82 -2.94 9.48 -11.74
CA ILE A 82 -2.29 10.03 -10.55
C ILE A 82 -0.81 10.31 -10.78
N ALA A 83 -0.29 11.32 -10.09
CA ALA A 83 1.16 11.53 -10.02
C ALA A 83 1.81 10.38 -9.23
N THR A 84 2.94 9.87 -9.72
CA THR A 84 3.73 8.85 -9.01
C THR A 84 5.14 9.35 -8.78
N HIS A 85 5.86 8.68 -7.87
CA HIS A 85 7.31 8.81 -7.80
C HIS A 85 7.91 8.18 -9.07
N PHE A 86 9.00 8.78 -9.57
CA PHE A 86 9.82 8.30 -10.71
C PHE A 86 9.00 7.80 -11.92
#